data_AF-A0A352N5R0-F1
#
_entry.id   AF-A0A352N5R0-F1
#
_cell.length_a   1.000
_cell.length_b   1.000
_cell.length_c   1.000
_cell.angle_alpha   90.00
_cell.angle_beta   90.00
_cell.angle_gamma   90.00
#
_symmetry.space_group_name_H-M   'P 1'
#
loop_
_entity.id
_entity.type
_entity.pdbx_description
1 polymer ?
#
loop_
_entity_poly.entity_id
_entity_poly.type
_entity_poly.pdbx_seq_one_letter_code
_entity_poly.pdbx_strand_id
1 'polypeptide(L)'
;MGNNGTGIKFTSILMAAVFLASFFISAQEEVVVKGKVVYSKSMVDANLKTIKDIVKDGNKMGGGTREVQSSQIYGFIYQMNYFANYAEIEKVTGYSRDWFSAMKKTLEEMWIPKSKMETAVLNKNEKIVAQYEPVYKAAHKKFLDLLDHPQKAQKKK
;
A
#
# COMPACT_ATOMS: atom_id res chain seq x y z
N MET A 1 -47.67 -8.75 -0.89
CA MET A 1 -46.98 -9.34 -2.06
C MET A 1 -46.64 -8.18 -2.99
N GLY A 2 -45.42 -7.80 -3.36
CA GLY A 2 -44.05 -8.20 -3.07
C GLY A 2 -43.13 -7.29 -3.91
N ASN A 3 -42.12 -6.72 -3.26
CA ASN A 3 -40.79 -6.24 -3.73
C ASN A 3 -40.56 -5.47 -5.06
N ASN A 4 -39.91 -4.30 -4.85
CA ASN A 4 -38.59 -3.87 -5.35
C ASN A 4 -38.38 -3.34 -6.78
N GLY A 5 -37.70 -2.18 -6.81
CA GLY A 5 -37.01 -1.64 -7.98
C GLY A 5 -36.10 -0.44 -7.64
N THR A 6 -35.16 -0.62 -6.70
CA THR A 6 -33.98 0.25 -6.50
C THR A 6 -33.15 0.24 -7.80
N GLY A 7 -32.78 1.37 -8.39
CA GLY A 7 -31.72 2.25 -7.89
C GLY A 7 -30.36 1.86 -8.47
N ILE A 8 -30.15 2.09 -9.78
CA ILE A 8 -28.85 1.85 -10.45
C ILE A 8 -27.89 3.00 -10.11
N LYS A 9 -26.95 2.78 -9.19
CA LYS A 9 -25.64 3.47 -9.11
C LYS A 9 -24.63 2.63 -8.30
N PHE A 10 -24.20 1.47 -8.82
CA PHE A 10 -23.19 0.63 -8.12
C PHE A 10 -22.16 -0.06 -9.04
N THR A 11 -22.05 0.35 -10.30
CA THR A 11 -21.19 -0.35 -11.27
C THR A 11 -19.73 0.13 -11.30
N SER A 12 -19.42 1.35 -10.83
CA SER A 12 -18.04 1.88 -10.92
C SER A 12 -17.16 1.59 -9.69
N ILE A 13 -17.75 1.34 -8.52
CA ILE A 13 -17.00 1.06 -7.28
C ILE A 13 -16.56 -0.41 -7.21
N LEU A 14 -17.33 -1.31 -7.84
CA LEU A 14 -17.06 -2.74 -7.82
C LEU A 14 -15.78 -3.11 -8.58
N MET A 15 -15.44 -2.37 -9.63
CA MET A 15 -14.29 -2.69 -10.48
C MET A 15 -12.93 -2.35 -9.83
N ALA A 16 -12.90 -1.37 -8.89
CA ALA A 16 -11.72 -1.08 -8.08
C ALA A 16 -11.52 -2.11 -6.94
N ALA A 17 -12.62 -2.65 -6.39
CA ALA A 17 -12.56 -3.69 -5.37
C ALA A 17 -12.04 -5.03 -5.92
N VAL A 18 -12.34 -5.35 -7.19
CA VAL A 18 -11.89 -6.60 -7.83
C VAL A 18 -10.38 -6.60 -8.10
N PHE A 19 -9.76 -5.44 -8.39
CA PHE A 19 -8.30 -5.36 -8.55
C PHE A 19 -7.53 -5.44 -7.22
N LEU A 20 -8.10 -4.96 -6.12
CA LEU A 20 -7.53 -5.15 -4.77
C LEU A 20 -7.67 -6.59 -4.29
N ALA A 21 -8.78 -7.27 -4.60
CA ALA A 21 -9.02 -8.66 -4.18
C ALA A 21 -8.12 -9.69 -4.89
N SER A 22 -7.61 -9.39 -6.08
CA SER A 22 -6.86 -10.34 -6.90
C SER A 22 -5.43 -10.63 -6.41
N PHE A 23 -4.91 -9.85 -5.44
CA PHE A 23 -3.59 -10.08 -4.84
C PHE A 23 -3.61 -10.90 -3.54
N PHE A 24 -4.79 -11.28 -3.04
CA PHE A 24 -4.95 -11.94 -1.72
C PHE A 24 -5.26 -13.44 -1.78
N ILE A 25 -5.14 -14.10 -2.94
CA ILE A 25 -5.31 -15.56 -3.01
C ILE A 25 -4.01 -16.25 -2.58
N SER A 26 -3.61 -16.05 -1.34
CA SER A 26 -2.62 -16.85 -0.62
C SER A 26 -2.75 -16.53 0.87
N ALA A 27 -3.64 -17.27 1.53
CA ALA A 27 -3.88 -17.32 2.97
C ALA A 27 -4.55 -16.08 3.61
N GLN A 28 -5.84 -16.19 3.93
CA GLN A 28 -6.38 -15.90 5.27
C GLN A 28 -7.92 -15.99 5.29
N GLU A 29 -8.45 -16.78 6.22
CA GLU A 29 -9.83 -16.65 6.68
C GLU A 29 -9.99 -15.26 7.30
N GLU A 30 -10.74 -14.37 6.66
CA GLU A 30 -11.18 -13.13 7.28
C GLU A 30 -12.14 -13.47 8.43
N VAL A 31 -11.70 -13.28 9.68
CA VAL A 31 -12.60 -13.40 10.84
C VAL A 31 -13.41 -12.12 10.97
N VAL A 32 -14.54 -12.05 10.26
CA VAL A 32 -15.50 -10.96 10.38
C VAL A 32 -16.27 -11.11 11.69
N VAL A 33 -15.83 -10.41 12.75
CA VAL A 33 -16.60 -10.33 14.00
C VAL A 33 -17.54 -9.13 13.93
N LYS A 34 -18.86 -9.39 13.84
CA LYS A 34 -19.92 -8.36 13.89
C LYS A 34 -19.80 -7.25 12.82
N GLY A 35 -19.43 -7.62 11.59
CA GLY A 35 -19.35 -6.68 10.46
C GLY A 35 -18.18 -5.70 10.51
N LYS A 36 -17.19 -5.93 11.39
CA LYS A 36 -15.93 -5.18 11.41
C LYS A 36 -14.80 -6.09 10.95
N VAL A 37 -13.98 -5.62 10.02
CA VAL A 37 -12.72 -6.28 9.67
C VAL A 37 -11.81 -6.20 10.88
N VAL A 38 -11.55 -7.34 11.51
CA VAL A 38 -10.58 -7.44 12.62
C VAL A 38 -9.25 -7.84 11.99
N TYR A 39 -8.28 -6.94 12.05
CA TYR A 39 -6.92 -7.29 11.66
C TYR A 39 -6.27 -8.05 12.80
N SER A 40 -5.66 -9.20 12.50
CA SER A 40 -4.72 -9.87 13.39
C SER A 40 -3.30 -9.39 13.12
N LYS A 41 -2.38 -9.61 14.08
CA LYS A 41 -0.95 -9.34 13.85
C LYS A 41 -0.42 -10.04 12.61
N SER A 42 -0.77 -11.31 12.40
CA SER A 42 -0.34 -12.09 11.23
C SER A 42 -0.84 -11.51 9.91
N MET A 43 -2.06 -10.94 9.86
CA MET A 43 -2.57 -10.27 8.65
C MET A 43 -1.76 -9.00 8.34
N VAL A 44 -1.45 -8.22 9.37
CA VAL A 44 -0.68 -6.98 9.21
C VAL A 44 0.76 -7.31 8.80
N ASP A 45 1.39 -8.28 9.46
CA ASP A 45 2.76 -8.73 9.15
C ASP A 45 2.85 -9.30 7.72
N ALA A 46 1.86 -10.09 7.29
CA ALA A 46 1.79 -10.61 5.93
C ALA A 46 1.65 -9.48 4.89
N ASN A 47 0.77 -8.50 5.14
CA ASN A 47 0.63 -7.32 4.29
C ASN A 47 1.94 -6.52 4.20
N LEU A 48 2.60 -6.27 5.33
CA LEU A 48 3.87 -5.56 5.38
C LEU A 48 4.97 -6.30 4.62
N LYS A 49 5.02 -7.63 4.74
CA LYS A 49 5.96 -8.47 3.99
C LYS A 49 5.69 -8.36 2.48
N THR A 50 4.44 -8.47 2.05
CA THR A 50 4.08 -8.35 0.63
C THR A 50 4.47 -6.97 0.08
N ILE A 51 4.18 -5.90 0.82
CA ILE A 51 4.56 -4.54 0.42
C ILE A 51 6.09 -4.41 0.36
N LYS A 52 6.82 -4.92 1.35
CA LYS A 52 8.29 -4.94 1.36
C LYS A 52 8.82 -5.65 0.12
N ASP A 53 8.33 -6.85 -0.17
CA ASP A 53 8.80 -7.66 -1.29
C ASP A 53 8.54 -6.96 -2.63
N ILE A 54 7.33 -6.39 -2.83
CA ILE A 54 6.99 -5.65 -4.06
C ILE A 54 7.83 -4.38 -4.19
N VAL A 55 8.00 -3.61 -3.11
CA VAL A 55 8.78 -2.38 -3.15
C VAL A 55 10.26 -2.66 -3.38
N LYS A 56 10.82 -3.68 -2.73
CA LYS A 56 12.24 -4.03 -2.82
C LYS A 56 12.60 -4.68 -4.16
N ASP A 57 11.86 -5.72 -4.54
CA ASP A 57 12.22 -6.62 -5.64
C ASP A 57 11.35 -6.39 -6.88
N GLY A 58 10.30 -5.57 -6.81
CA GLY A 58 9.29 -5.47 -7.87
C GLY A 58 8.28 -6.62 -7.85
N ASN A 59 7.37 -6.62 -8.84
CA ASN A 59 6.35 -7.66 -9.00
C ASN A 59 6.95 -8.88 -9.69
N LYS A 60 6.97 -10.03 -9.00
CA LYS A 60 7.38 -11.31 -9.57
C LYS A 60 6.22 -11.92 -10.35
N MET A 61 6.31 -11.99 -11.68
CA MET A 61 5.27 -12.55 -12.54
C MET A 61 5.90 -13.39 -13.67
N GLY A 62 5.45 -14.63 -13.82
CA GLY A 62 5.78 -15.47 -14.98
C GLY A 62 7.28 -15.66 -15.24
N GLY A 63 8.10 -15.81 -14.19
CA GLY A 63 9.55 -16.01 -14.32
C GLY A 63 10.38 -14.72 -14.46
N GLY A 64 9.74 -13.54 -14.42
CA GLY A 64 10.42 -12.24 -14.48
C GLY A 64 9.99 -11.26 -13.39
N THR A 65 10.73 -10.17 -13.29
CA THR A 65 10.45 -9.05 -12.37
C THR A 65 9.94 -7.86 -13.17
N ARG A 66 8.78 -7.31 -12.79
CA ARG A 66 8.29 -6.02 -13.28
C ARG A 66 8.44 -4.94 -12.23
N GLU A 67 8.73 -3.72 -12.67
CA GLU A 67 8.78 -2.58 -11.77
C GLU A 67 7.44 -2.34 -11.07
N VAL A 68 7.52 -1.85 -9.83
CA VAL A 68 6.34 -1.34 -9.11
C VAL A 68 5.77 -0.13 -9.83
N GLN A 69 4.44 -0.11 -10.01
CA GLN A 69 3.74 1.01 -10.65
C GLN A 69 3.30 2.06 -9.62
N SER A 70 3.18 3.32 -10.02
CA SER A 70 2.70 4.41 -9.13
C SER A 70 1.31 4.11 -8.54
N SER A 71 0.42 3.46 -9.29
CA SER A 71 -0.89 3.02 -8.81
C SER A 71 -0.81 2.00 -7.66
N GLN A 72 0.19 1.13 -7.67
CA GLN A 72 0.41 0.17 -6.58
C GLN A 72 0.92 0.89 -5.32
N ILE A 73 1.87 1.82 -5.48
CA ILE A 73 2.33 2.68 -4.38
C ILE A 73 1.15 3.43 -3.77
N TYR A 74 0.24 3.94 -4.60
CA TYR A 74 -0.99 4.59 -4.14
C TYR A 74 -1.88 3.65 -3.31
N GLY A 75 -2.05 2.40 -3.74
CA GLY A 75 -2.73 1.37 -2.95
C GLY A 75 -2.07 1.14 -1.58
N PHE A 76 -0.74 1.13 -1.51
CA PHE A 76 -0.01 0.99 -0.26
C PHE A 76 -0.22 2.20 0.68
N ILE A 77 -0.32 3.42 0.15
CA ILE A 77 -0.64 4.63 0.93
C ILE A 77 -1.98 4.46 1.65
N TYR A 78 -3.01 3.94 0.96
CA TYR A 78 -4.31 3.66 1.57
C TYR A 78 -4.23 2.63 2.69
N GLN A 79 -3.47 1.55 2.47
CA GLN A 79 -3.28 0.52 3.48
C GLN A 79 -2.60 1.08 4.74
N MET A 80 -1.54 1.86 4.58
CA MET A 80 -0.83 2.49 5.71
C MET A 80 -1.70 3.53 6.42
N ASN A 81 -2.47 4.32 5.67
CA ASN A 81 -3.42 5.27 6.25
C ASN A 81 -4.51 4.56 7.06
N TYR A 82 -5.00 3.42 6.57
CA TYR A 82 -5.96 2.62 7.32
C TYR A 82 -5.36 2.13 8.65
N PHE A 83 -4.15 1.55 8.62
CA PHE A 83 -3.49 1.08 9.84
C PHE A 83 -3.20 2.21 10.82
N ALA A 84 -2.75 3.38 10.35
CA ALA A 84 -2.52 4.55 11.21
C ALA A 84 -3.81 5.01 11.94
N ASN A 85 -4.97 4.85 11.31
CA ASN A 85 -6.26 5.26 11.87
C ASN A 85 -6.99 4.13 12.61
N TYR A 86 -6.56 2.87 12.52
CA TYR A 86 -7.20 1.76 13.21
C TYR A 86 -6.96 1.82 14.73
N ALA A 87 -8.04 1.95 15.52
CA ALA A 87 -8.03 2.19 16.97
C ALA A 87 -7.20 1.17 17.75
N GLU A 88 -7.25 -0.09 17.35
CA GLU A 88 -6.67 -1.18 18.10
C GLU A 88 -5.34 -1.67 17.54
N ILE A 89 -4.80 -1.02 16.48
CA ILE A 89 -3.62 -1.52 15.76
C ILE A 89 -2.42 -1.72 16.68
N GLU A 90 -2.18 -0.80 17.61
CA GLU A 90 -1.02 -0.88 18.52
C GLU A 90 -1.18 -2.04 19.49
N LYS A 91 -2.40 -2.25 20.00
CA LYS A 91 -2.73 -3.37 20.89
C LYS A 91 -2.62 -4.72 20.17
N VAL A 92 -3.08 -4.78 18.93
CA VAL A 92 -3.08 -6.02 18.13
C VAL A 92 -1.68 -6.40 17.67
N THR A 93 -0.89 -5.42 17.22
CA THR A 93 0.34 -5.67 16.44
C THR A 93 1.62 -5.34 17.19
N GLY A 94 1.56 -4.49 18.22
CA GLY A 94 2.72 -3.89 18.88
C GLY A 94 3.38 -2.75 18.10
N TYR A 95 2.92 -2.46 16.87
CA TYR A 95 3.43 -1.35 16.07
C TYR A 95 2.70 -0.04 16.38
N SER A 96 3.43 1.07 16.42
CA SER A 96 2.81 2.37 16.68
C SER A 96 2.07 2.92 15.45
N ARG A 97 0.99 3.65 15.69
CA ARG A 97 0.27 4.42 14.66
C ARG A 97 1.15 5.49 14.01
N ASP A 98 2.08 6.06 14.78
CA ASP A 98 3.08 7.00 14.27
C ASP A 98 4.01 6.34 13.25
N TRP A 99 4.36 5.06 13.44
CA TRP A 99 5.16 4.32 12.46
C TRP A 99 4.40 4.09 11.15
N PHE A 100 3.12 3.69 11.22
CA PHE A 100 2.28 3.60 10.02
C PHE A 100 2.13 4.95 9.31
N SER A 101 2.00 6.04 10.07
CA SER A 101 1.95 7.40 9.53
C SER A 101 3.26 7.80 8.84
N ALA A 102 4.41 7.42 9.41
CA ALA A 102 5.72 7.64 8.81
C ALA A 102 5.89 6.83 7.51
N MET A 103 5.50 5.56 7.50
CA MET A 103 5.50 4.71 6.29
C MET A 103 4.61 5.30 5.19
N LYS A 104 3.39 5.74 5.52
CA LYS A 104 2.48 6.43 4.60
C LYS A 104 3.17 7.63 3.95
N LYS A 105 3.79 8.49 4.74
CA LYS A 105 4.48 9.69 4.25
C LYS A 105 5.61 9.34 3.28
N THR A 106 6.39 8.31 3.57
CA THR A 106 7.46 7.88 2.66
C THR A 106 6.92 7.29 1.36
N LEU A 107 5.77 6.60 1.39
CA LEU A 107 5.11 6.13 0.17
C LEU A 107 4.56 7.30 -0.66
N GLU A 108 4.03 8.35 -0.03
CA GLU A 108 3.63 9.59 -0.71
C GLU A 108 4.83 10.27 -1.40
N GLU A 109 5.98 10.32 -0.71
CA GLU A 109 7.26 10.82 -1.25
C GLU A 109 7.75 9.97 -2.44
N MET A 110 7.41 8.67 -2.51
CA MET A 110 7.72 7.79 -3.66
C MET A 110 6.71 7.93 -4.80
N TRP A 111 5.42 8.07 -4.48
CA TRP A 111 4.32 8.02 -5.45
C TRP A 111 4.39 9.16 -6.46
N ILE A 112 4.60 10.39 -5.99
CA ILE A 112 4.67 11.59 -6.82
C ILE A 112 5.78 11.48 -7.88
N PRO A 113 7.06 11.24 -7.53
CA PRO A 113 8.11 11.11 -8.53
C PRO A 113 7.89 9.90 -9.45
N LYS A 114 7.40 8.75 -8.95
CA LYS A 114 7.12 7.60 -9.81
C LYS A 114 6.06 7.90 -10.87
N SER A 115 4.97 8.56 -10.49
CA SER A 115 3.92 8.99 -11.43
C SER A 115 4.45 9.97 -12.48
N LYS A 116 5.31 10.93 -12.09
CA LYS A 116 5.95 11.87 -13.02
C LYS A 116 6.89 11.17 -13.99
N MET A 117 7.70 10.21 -13.51
CA MET A 117 8.59 9.42 -14.36
C MET A 117 7.81 8.55 -15.35
N GLU A 118 6.76 7.85 -14.91
CA GLU A 118 5.92 7.04 -15.79
C GLU A 118 5.28 7.87 -16.90
N THR A 119 4.74 9.05 -16.56
CA THR A 119 4.19 9.99 -17.54
C THR A 119 5.27 10.51 -18.50
N ALA A 120 6.47 10.77 -17.99
CA ALA A 120 7.59 11.25 -18.81
C ALA A 120 8.08 10.19 -19.80
N VAL A 121 8.11 8.91 -19.40
CA VAL A 121 8.45 7.78 -20.29
C VAL A 121 7.48 7.70 -21.47
N LEU A 122 6.17 7.82 -21.21
CA LEU A 122 5.16 7.82 -22.28
C LEU A 122 5.37 8.98 -23.27
N ASN A 123 5.84 10.12 -22.76
CA ASN A 123 6.14 11.32 -23.54
C ASN A 123 7.58 11.37 -24.09
N LYS A 124 8.38 10.30 -23.92
CA LYS A 124 9.81 10.24 -24.30
C LYS A 124 10.65 11.39 -23.73
N ASN A 125 10.34 11.83 -22.51
CA ASN A 125 11.00 12.96 -21.85
C ASN A 125 12.02 12.47 -20.80
N GLU A 126 13.22 12.14 -21.25
CA GLU A 126 14.30 11.61 -20.40
C GLU A 126 14.77 12.60 -19.34
N LYS A 127 14.68 13.91 -19.60
CA LYS A 127 15.08 14.95 -18.64
C LYS A 127 14.26 14.89 -17.35
N ILE A 128 12.95 14.69 -17.48
CA ILE A 128 12.05 14.57 -16.32
C ILE A 128 12.29 13.24 -15.59
N VAL A 129 12.59 12.16 -16.32
CA VAL A 129 12.97 10.89 -15.68
C VAL A 129 14.22 11.08 -14.82
N ALA A 130 15.29 11.65 -15.37
CA ALA A 130 16.55 11.89 -14.65
C ALA A 130 16.39 12.85 -13.46
N GLN A 131 15.46 13.80 -13.54
CA GLN A 131 15.17 14.74 -12.44
C GLN A 131 14.52 14.04 -11.23
N TYR A 132 13.58 13.13 -11.47
CA TYR A 132 12.78 12.52 -10.40
C TYR A 132 13.34 11.18 -9.91
N GLU A 133 14.20 10.51 -10.69
CA GLU A 133 14.79 9.23 -10.31
C GLU A 133 15.57 9.27 -8.98
N PRO A 134 16.43 10.28 -8.70
CA PRO A 134 17.12 10.36 -7.41
C PRO A 134 16.16 10.55 -6.23
N VAL A 135 15.09 11.33 -6.42
CA VAL A 135 14.06 11.58 -5.40
C VAL A 135 13.31 10.29 -5.07
N TYR A 136 12.91 9.55 -6.11
CA TYR A 136 12.29 8.24 -5.96
C TYR A 136 13.21 7.25 -5.22
N LYS A 137 14.47 7.13 -5.62
CA LYS A 137 15.46 6.24 -4.98
C LYS A 137 15.72 6.58 -3.52
N ALA A 138 15.75 7.87 -3.16
CA ALA A 138 15.91 8.31 -1.78
C ALA A 138 14.70 7.92 -0.92
N ALA A 139 13.48 8.17 -1.40
CA ALA A 139 12.25 7.81 -0.70
C ALA A 139 12.09 6.29 -0.58
N HIS A 140 12.45 5.54 -1.63
CA HIS A 140 12.49 4.07 -1.66
C HIS A 140 13.39 3.50 -0.56
N LYS A 141 14.63 3.98 -0.45
CA LYS A 141 15.56 3.58 0.60
C LYS A 141 15.01 3.90 2.00
N LYS A 142 14.42 5.08 2.18
CA LYS A 142 13.83 5.53 3.44
C LYS A 142 12.64 4.66 3.87
N PHE A 143 11.78 4.29 2.94
CA PHE A 143 10.65 3.38 3.20
C PHE A 143 11.15 2.00 3.66
N LEU A 144 12.11 1.40 2.94
CA LEU A 144 12.66 0.10 3.31
C LEU A 144 13.37 0.14 4.68
N ASP A 145 14.10 1.22 4.97
CA ASP A 145 14.73 1.41 6.28
C ASP A 145 13.70 1.51 7.42
N LEU A 146 12.60 2.25 7.22
CA LEU A 146 11.51 2.35 8.20
C LEU A 146 10.82 1.01 8.42
N LEU A 147 10.66 0.20 7.38
CA LEU A 147 9.99 -1.09 7.46
C LEU A 147 10.82 -2.10 8.28
N ASP A 148 12.15 -2.08 8.13
CA ASP A 148 13.06 -2.93 8.88
C ASP A 148 13.32 -2.45 10.33
N HIS A 149 13.04 -1.17 10.61
CA HIS A 149 13.32 -0.55 11.91
C HIS A 149 12.12 0.24 12.44
N PRO A 150 11.01 -0.42 12.81
CA PRO A 150 9.78 0.23 13.26
C PRO A 150 9.97 1.18 14.45
N GLN A 151 10.94 0.89 15.31
CA GLN A 151 11.35 1.71 16.45
C GLN A 151 11.89 3.10 16.06
N LYS A 152 12.40 3.29 14.83
CA LYS A 152 12.93 4.61 14.39
C LYS A 152 11.84 5.68 14.29
N ALA A 153 10.58 5.28 14.16
CA ALA A 153 9.45 6.20 14.11
C ALA A 153 8.88 6.53 15.51
N GLN A 154 9.30 5.81 16.56
CA GLN A 154 8.86 6.10 17.92
C GLN A 154 9.64 7.30 18.44
N LYS A 155 8.95 8.43 18.68
CA LYS A 155 9.53 9.51 19.48
C LYS A 155 9.82 8.95 20.86
N LYS A 156 11.07 9.07 21.34
CA LYS A 156 11.39 8.84 22.75
C LYS A 156 10.47 9.75 23.56
N LYS A 157 9.58 9.16 24.36
CA LYS A 157 8.80 9.88 25.35
C LYS A 157 9.70 10.36 26.47
#